data_AF-A0A368XNP6-F1
#
_entry.id   AF-A0A368XNP6-F1
#
_cell.length_a   1.000
_cell.length_b   1.000
_cell.length_c   1.000
_cell.angle_alpha   90.00
_cell.angle_beta   90.00
_cell.angle_gamma   90.00
#
_symmetry.space_group_name_H-M   'P 1'
#
loop_
_entity.id
_entity.type
_entity.pdbx_description
1 polymer ?
#
loop_
_entity_poly.entity_id
_entity_poly.type
_entity_poly.pdbx_seq_one_letter_code
_entity_poly.pdbx_strand_id
1 'polypeptide(L)'
;MALPLKLTAPGVSAERIHQALLLAEAVLEKAGVTPEEGVAGLGACEVWDIHDFAEDMTPSDEQCRAAAVLDEAQHVAMRCCYGDAVPPNGASLDVAS
;
A
#
# COMPACT_ATOMS: atom_id res chain seq x y z
N MET A 1 5.77 -5.99 16.83
CA MET A 1 6.69 -5.33 15.89
C MET A 1 5.97 -5.32 14.56
N ALA A 2 5.81 -4.15 13.94
CA ALA A 2 5.22 -4.05 12.62
C ALA A 2 6.20 -4.61 11.56
N LEU A 3 5.67 -5.27 10.53
CA LEU A 3 6.41 -5.72 9.36
C LEU A 3 6.84 -4.50 8.53
N PRO A 4 8.09 -4.47 8.03
CA PRO A 4 8.54 -3.34 7.23
C PRO A 4 7.90 -3.36 5.84
N LEU A 5 7.78 -2.18 5.22
CA LEU A 5 7.33 -2.08 3.84
C LEU A 5 8.39 -2.64 2.87
N LYS A 6 7.91 -3.19 1.76
CA LYS A 6 8.69 -3.68 0.63
C LYS A 6 8.17 -3.03 -0.63
N LEU A 7 9.05 -2.34 -1.35
CA LEU A 7 8.73 -1.69 -2.62
C LEU A 7 9.39 -2.44 -3.76
N THR A 8 8.58 -2.96 -4.68
CA THR A 8 9.05 -3.47 -5.97
C THR A 8 8.91 -2.35 -6.99
N ALA A 9 10.02 -1.88 -7.55
CA ALA A 9 10.02 -0.78 -8.51
C ALA A 9 11.01 -1.06 -9.67
N PRO A 10 10.56 -1.73 -10.76
CA PRO A 10 11.41 -2.03 -11.91
C PRO A 10 12.09 -0.78 -12.49
N GLY A 11 13.39 -0.87 -12.74
CA GLY A 11 14.19 0.21 -13.35
C GLY A 11 14.56 1.36 -12.42
N VAL A 12 14.19 1.30 -11.14
CA VAL A 12 14.46 2.35 -10.16
C VAL A 12 15.70 2.01 -9.34
N SER A 13 16.52 3.02 -9.00
CA SER A 13 17.72 2.81 -8.19
C SER A 13 17.38 2.48 -6.73
N ALA A 14 18.29 1.78 -6.05
CA ALA A 14 18.14 1.42 -4.64
C ALA A 14 17.98 2.65 -3.74
N GLU A 15 18.74 3.72 -3.97
CA GLU A 15 18.59 4.99 -3.23
C GLU A 15 17.20 5.58 -3.38
N ARG A 16 16.63 5.54 -4.60
CA ARG A 16 15.29 6.08 -4.85
C ARG A 16 14.22 5.19 -4.23
N ILE A 17 14.37 3.87 -4.27
CA ILE A 17 13.50 2.92 -3.58
C ILE A 17 13.50 3.20 -2.08
N HIS A 18 14.68 3.41 -1.47
CA HIS A 18 14.78 3.73 -0.05
C HIS A 18 14.07 5.05 0.30
N GLN A 19 14.25 6.10 -0.52
CA GLN A 19 13.54 7.37 -0.33
C GLN A 19 12.02 7.21 -0.45
N ALA A 20 11.53 6.42 -1.41
CA ALA A 20 10.12 6.15 -1.60
C ALA A 20 9.52 5.37 -0.42
N LEU A 21 10.24 4.39 0.12
CA LEU A 21 9.84 3.66 1.33
C LEU A 21 9.69 4.58 2.53
N LEU A 22 10.66 5.46 2.81
CA LEU A 22 10.57 6.42 3.91
C LEU A 22 9.34 7.35 3.80
N LEU A 23 8.99 7.76 2.57
CA LEU A 23 7.80 8.57 2.33
C LEU A 23 6.51 7.78 2.57
N ALA A 24 6.44 6.53 2.12
CA ALA A 24 5.30 5.64 2.36
C ALA A 24 5.13 5.36 3.85
N GLU A 25 6.21 5.07 4.58
CA GLU A 25 6.21 4.86 6.03
C GLU A 25 5.67 6.10 6.77
N ALA A 26 6.09 7.31 6.36
CA ALA A 26 5.61 8.55 6.96
C ALA A 26 4.09 8.79 6.75
N VAL A 27 3.51 8.32 5.63
CA VAL A 27 2.06 8.37 5.39
C VAL A 27 1.33 7.48 6.40
N LEU A 28 1.78 6.23 6.53
CA LEU A 28 1.23 5.25 7.46
C LEU A 28 1.32 5.73 8.92
N GLU A 29 2.50 6.20 9.33
CA GLU A 29 2.75 6.72 10.68
C GLU A 29 1.83 7.91 11.03
N LYS A 30 1.68 8.85 10.09
CA LYS A 30 0.81 10.02 10.29
C LYS A 30 -0.66 9.62 10.46
N ALA A 31 -1.09 8.57 9.78
CA ALA A 31 -2.45 8.04 9.87
C ALA A 31 -2.66 7.10 11.07
N GLY A 32 -1.58 6.70 11.76
CA GLY A 32 -1.63 5.72 12.84
C GLY A 32 -2.02 4.32 12.36
N VAL A 33 -1.67 3.98 11.12
CA VAL A 33 -1.95 2.68 10.48
C VAL A 33 -0.63 1.93 10.34
N THR A 34 -0.61 0.67 10.73
CA THR A 34 0.53 -0.21 10.49
C THR A 34 0.49 -0.77 9.05
N PRO A 35 1.64 -1.11 8.45
CA PRO A 35 1.68 -1.77 7.15
C PRO A 35 0.77 -3.00 7.05
N GLU A 36 0.71 -3.81 8.11
CA GLU A 36 -0.14 -5.01 8.15
C GLU A 36 -1.62 -4.70 8.18
N GLU A 37 -2.05 -3.68 8.94
CA GLU A 37 -3.43 -3.21 8.90
C GLU A 37 -3.80 -2.72 7.50
N GLY A 38 -2.89 -2.01 6.83
CA GLY A 38 -3.05 -1.58 5.46
C GLY A 38 -3.28 -2.74 4.49
N VAL A 39 -2.39 -3.74 4.51
CA VAL A 39 -2.47 -4.91 3.61
C VAL A 39 -3.69 -5.77 3.95
N ALA A 40 -4.01 -5.96 5.23
CA ALA A 40 -5.20 -6.70 5.65
C ALA A 40 -6.50 -5.98 5.23
N GLY A 41 -6.53 -4.65 5.34
CA GLY A 41 -7.64 -3.83 4.88
C GLY A 41 -7.83 -3.93 3.36
N LEU A 42 -6.74 -3.82 2.60
CA LEU A 42 -6.75 -3.97 1.15
C LEU A 42 -7.25 -5.37 0.75
N GLY A 43 -6.72 -6.42 1.37
CA GLY A 43 -7.15 -7.80 1.14
C GLY A 43 -8.63 -8.03 1.46
N ALA A 44 -9.17 -7.41 2.52
CA ALA A 44 -10.59 -7.47 2.83
C ALA A 44 -11.44 -6.83 1.71
N CYS A 45 -11.00 -5.68 1.18
CA CYS A 45 -11.67 -5.02 0.06
C CYS A 45 -11.62 -5.85 -1.23
N GLU A 46 -10.47 -6.46 -1.53
CA GLU A 46 -10.31 -7.35 -2.70
C GLU A 46 -11.18 -8.60 -2.60
N VAL A 47 -11.25 -9.23 -1.42
CA VAL A 47 -12.14 -10.36 -1.18
C VAL A 47 -13.60 -9.95 -1.40
N TRP A 48 -14.01 -8.79 -0.89
CA TRP A 48 -15.36 -8.30 -1.09
C TRP A 48 -15.70 -8.08 -2.58
N ASP A 49 -14.78 -7.52 -3.36
CA ASP A 49 -14.91 -7.32 -4.82
C ASP A 49 -14.98 -8.67 -5.58
N ILE A 50 -14.08 -9.62 -5.27
CA ILE A 50 -14.10 -10.97 -5.86
C ILE A 50 -15.44 -11.67 -5.66
N HIS A 51 -16.11 -11.36 -4.55
CA HIS A 51 -17.40 -11.94 -4.18
C HIS A 51 -18.60 -11.04 -4.53
N ASP A 52 -18.45 -10.17 -5.54
CA ASP A 52 -19.53 -9.34 -6.11
C ASP A 52 -20.22 -8.47 -5.04
N PHE A 53 -19.42 -7.96 -4.10
CA PHE A 53 -19.85 -7.08 -3.00
C PHE A 53 -20.90 -7.69 -2.08
N ALA A 54 -20.83 -9.00 -1.82
CA ALA A 54 -21.71 -9.69 -0.88
C ALA A 54 -21.75 -9.01 0.50
N GLU A 55 -22.96 -8.75 1.01
CA GLU A 55 -23.18 -7.95 2.22
C GLU A 55 -22.49 -8.54 3.46
N ASP A 56 -22.40 -9.88 3.56
CA ASP A 56 -21.79 -10.60 4.68
C ASP A 56 -20.26 -10.56 4.69
N MET A 57 -19.64 -10.05 3.63
CA MET A 57 -18.19 -9.86 3.49
C MET A 57 -17.80 -8.38 3.35
N THR A 58 -18.74 -7.47 3.64
CA THR A 58 -18.47 -6.03 3.66
C THR A 58 -17.33 -5.73 4.65
N PRO A 59 -16.21 -5.10 4.21
CA PRO A 59 -15.14 -4.70 5.09
C PRO A 59 -15.63 -3.67 6.11
N SER A 60 -15.04 -3.66 7.30
CA SER A 60 -15.31 -2.64 8.30
C SER A 60 -14.78 -1.27 7.85
N ASP A 61 -15.33 -0.19 8.43
CA ASP A 61 -14.82 1.17 8.20
C ASP A 61 -13.32 1.30 8.49
N GLU A 62 -12.83 0.57 9.50
CA GLU A 62 -11.41 0.55 9.85
C GLU A 62 -10.56 -0.15 8.78
N GLN A 63 -11.04 -1.27 8.22
CA GLN A 63 -10.39 -1.97 7.11
C GLN A 63 -10.36 -1.09 5.85
N CYS A 64 -11.49 -0.46 5.50
CA CYS A 64 -11.56 0.48 4.38
C CYS A 64 -10.60 1.66 4.58
N ARG A 65 -10.53 2.22 5.80
CA ARG A 65 -9.60 3.31 6.13
C ARG A 65 -8.14 2.87 5.98
N ALA A 66 -7.79 1.71 6.53
CA ALA A 66 -6.43 1.19 6.45
C ALA A 66 -6.02 0.90 5.00
N ALA A 67 -6.91 0.33 4.19
CA ALA A 67 -6.72 0.10 2.77
C ALA A 67 -6.44 1.41 2.01
N ALA A 68 -7.28 2.44 2.24
CA ALA A 68 -7.13 3.74 1.59
C ALA A 68 -5.80 4.42 1.96
N VAL A 69 -5.37 4.29 3.21
CA VAL A 69 -4.08 4.82 3.68
C VAL A 69 -2.90 4.10 3.05
N LEU A 70 -2.98 2.77 2.87
CA LEU A 70 -1.96 2.01 2.14
C LEU A 70 -1.92 2.40 0.66
N ASP A 71 -3.07 2.61 0.02
CA ASP A 71 -3.13 3.09 -1.37
C ASP A 71 -2.49 4.48 -1.52
N GLU A 72 -2.74 5.39 -0.58
CA GLU A 72 -2.07 6.70 -0.55
C GLU A 72 -0.55 6.54 -0.41
N ALA A 73 -0.10 5.68 0.49
CA ALA A 73 1.32 5.39 0.68
C ALA A 73 1.96 4.81 -0.60
N GLN A 74 1.25 3.90 -1.29
CA GLN A 74 1.68 3.37 -2.59
C GLN A 74 1.76 4.49 -3.64
N HIS A 75 0.75 5.34 -3.75
CA HIS A 75 0.75 6.46 -4.69
C HIS A 75 1.95 7.39 -4.49
N VAL A 76 2.25 7.75 -3.24
CA VAL A 76 3.40 8.60 -2.91
C VAL A 76 4.73 7.90 -3.27
N ALA A 77 4.87 6.62 -2.95
CA ALA A 77 6.06 5.84 -3.32
C ALA A 77 6.24 5.77 -4.84
N MET A 78 5.17 5.44 -5.58
CA MET A 78 5.21 5.36 -7.04
C MET A 78 5.53 6.70 -7.69
N ARG A 79 4.96 7.79 -7.17
CA ARG A 79 5.28 9.14 -7.66
C ARG A 79 6.72 9.53 -7.37
N CYS A 80 7.28 9.13 -6.24
CA CYS A 80 8.69 9.33 -5.94
C CYS A 80 9.59 8.59 -6.94
N CYS A 81 9.23 7.36 -7.29
CA CYS A 81 9.97 6.49 -8.21
C CYS A 81 9.87 6.91 -9.68
N TYR A 82 8.67 7.25 -10.15
CA TYR A 82 8.35 7.39 -11.56
C TYR A 82 7.85 8.78 -11.97
N GLY A 83 7.71 9.71 -11.02
CA GLY A 83 7.06 11.00 -11.27
C GLY A 83 5.59 10.81 -11.61
N ASP A 84 5.09 11.54 -12.61
CA ASP A 84 3.70 11.44 -13.06
C ASP A 84 3.51 10.38 -14.17
N ALA A 85 4.52 9.54 -14.42
CA ALA A 85 4.42 8.43 -15.37
C ALA A 85 3.63 7.25 -14.76
N VAL A 86 2.92 6.51 -15.60
CA VAL A 86 2.27 5.26 -15.19
C VAL A 86 3.35 4.26 -14.75
N PRO A 87 3.29 3.71 -13.53
CA PRO A 87 4.26 2.71 -13.08
C PRO A 87 4.25 1.47 -13.99
N PRO A 88 5.41 0.85 -14.24
CA PRO A 88 5.48 -0.37 -15.03
C PRO A 88 4.74 -1.52 -14.32
N ASN A 89 4.30 -2.50 -15.11
CA ASN A 89 3.74 -3.74 -14.57
C ASN A 89 4.70 -4.37 -13.56
N GLY A 90 4.16 -4.82 -12.42
CA GLY A 90 4.94 -5.40 -11.32
C GLY A 90 5.55 -4.38 -10.37
N ALA A 91 5.22 -3.09 -10.50
CA ALA A 91 5.45 -2.13 -9.42
C ALA A 91 4.41 -2.33 -8.30
N SER A 92 4.86 -2.48 -7.06
CA SER A 92 3.97 -2.74 -5.91
C SER A 92 4.56 -2.23 -4.60
N LEU A 93 3.70 -1.87 -3.65
CA LEU A 93 4.06 -1.64 -2.26
C LEU A 93 3.37 -2.69 -1.37
N ASP A 94 4.18 -3.52 -0.72
CA ASP A 94 3.73 -4.66 0.08
C ASP A 94 4.37 -4.63 1.48
N VAL A 95 4.04 -5.62 2.32
CA VAL A 95 4.81 -5.93 3.54
C VAL A 95 5.89 -6.97 3.25
N ALA A 96 7.04 -6.86 3.92
CA ALA A 96 8.07 -7.88 3.83
C ALA A 96 7.63 -9.17 4.55
N SER A 97 7.60 -10.28 3.80
CA SER A 97 7.34 -11.65 4.28
C SER A 97 8.57 -12.33 4.85
#